data_AF-A0A5F8HLH0-F1
#
_entry.id   AF-A0A5F8HLH0-F1
#
_cell.length_a   1.000
_cell.length_b   1.000
_cell.length_c   1.000
_cell.angle_alpha   90.00
_cell.angle_beta   90.00
_cell.angle_gamma   90.00
#
_symmetry.space_group_name_H-M   'P 1'
#
loop_
_entity.id
_entity.type
_entity.pdbx_description
1 polymer ?
#
loop_
_entity_poly.entity_id
_entity_poly.type
_entity_poly.pdbx_seq_one_letter_code
_entity_poly.pdbx_strand_id
1 'polypeptide(L)'
;MTFFSLLKVLMFLFNSIIFFGGLGLLGIGLCLKIDGSALTDFLGASVSSFTQLMVIRYLCIIIGSILSFLGFLGCWGAVRENKSLLLLFFVIILIIFLVKIASAIIILAFSSIVSVWCLLHGEHRKPAPFVSFLIF
;
A
#
# COMPACT_ATOMS: atom_id res chain seq x y z
N MET A 1 25.02 23.31 -14.90
CA MET A 1 25.40 22.22 -13.96
C MET A 1 24.45 22.06 -12.76
N THR A 2 23.44 22.92 -12.59
CA THR A 2 22.52 22.91 -11.42
C THR A 2 21.33 21.96 -11.56
N PHE A 3 20.82 21.73 -12.78
CA PHE A 3 19.61 20.92 -13.01
C PHE A 3 19.74 19.45 -12.57
N PHE A 4 20.84 18.79 -12.92
CA PHE A 4 21.08 17.39 -12.53
C PHE A 4 21.24 17.20 -11.02
N SER A 5 21.82 18.18 -10.33
CA SER A 5 21.94 18.16 -8.88
C SER A 5 20.58 18.31 -8.20
N LEU A 6 19.68 19.14 -8.75
CA LEU A 6 18.30 19.26 -8.25
C LEU A 6 17.52 17.96 -8.40
N LEU A 7 17.65 17.27 -9.54
CA LEU A 7 16.99 15.97 -9.75
C LEU A 7 17.48 14.90 -8.77
N LYS A 8 18.79 14.84 -8.49
CA LYS A 8 19.36 13.92 -7.48
C LYS A 8 18.85 14.21 -6.07
N VAL A 9 18.79 15.50 -5.70
CA VAL A 9 18.30 15.92 -4.38
C VAL A 9 16.82 15.60 -4.24
N LEU A 10 15.98 15.94 -5.22
CA LEU A 10 14.55 15.63 -5.20
C LEU A 10 14.27 14.13 -5.08
N MET A 11 15.04 13.30 -5.79
CA MET A 11 14.93 11.84 -5.74
C MET A 11 15.26 11.30 -4.34
N PHE A 12 16.34 11.77 -3.71
CA PHE A 12 16.69 11.38 -2.36
C PHE A 12 15.64 11.83 -1.34
N LEU A 13 15.15 13.06 -1.46
CA LEU A 13 14.17 13.64 -0.55
C LEU A 13 12.83 12.89 -0.62
N PHE A 14 12.34 12.61 -1.83
CA PHE A 14 11.11 11.86 -2.04
C PHE A 14 11.19 10.42 -1.53
N ASN A 15 12.30 9.71 -1.81
CA ASN A 15 12.51 8.35 -1.31
C ASN A 15 12.61 8.29 0.22
N SER A 16 13.20 9.31 0.84
CA SER A 16 13.26 9.43 2.31
C SER A 16 11.86 9.64 2.92
N ILE A 17 11.03 10.50 2.33
CA ILE A 17 9.65 10.71 2.78
C ILE A 17 8.84 9.41 2.68
N ILE A 18 8.98 8.65 1.58
CA ILE A 18 8.32 7.35 1.42
C ILE A 18 8.79 6.36 2.48
N PHE A 19 10.10 6.33 2.78
CA PHE A 19 10.65 5.46 3.80
C PHE A 19 10.06 5.72 5.19
N PHE A 20 10.06 6.98 5.61
CA PHE A 20 9.47 7.39 6.90
C PHE A 20 7.96 7.19 6.94
N GLY A 21 7.25 7.47 5.83
CA GLY A 21 5.82 7.20 5.71
C GLY A 21 5.50 5.71 5.83
N GLY A 22 6.27 4.85 5.15
CA GLY A 22 6.17 3.39 5.26
C GLY A 22 6.44 2.89 6.67
N LEU A 23 7.44 3.47 7.35
CA LEU A 23 7.78 3.09 8.73
C LEU A 23 6.67 3.52 9.70
N GLY A 24 6.05 4.68 9.47
CA GLY A 24 4.87 5.13 10.21
C GLY A 24 3.67 4.20 10.03
N LEU A 25 3.35 3.82 8.79
CA LEU A 25 2.29 2.84 8.47
C LEU A 25 2.58 1.47 9.13
N LEU A 26 3.81 0.98 9.01
CA LEU A 26 4.21 -0.27 9.64
C LEU A 26 4.13 -0.19 11.17
N GLY A 27 4.53 0.94 11.75
CA GLY A 27 4.39 1.24 13.18
C GLY A 27 2.93 1.22 13.63
N ILE A 28 2.03 1.87 12.90
CA ILE A 28 0.58 1.82 13.18
C ILE A 28 0.08 0.38 13.08
N GLY A 29 0.42 -0.35 12.02
CA GLY A 29 0.05 -1.75 11.85
C GLY A 29 0.53 -2.66 12.98
N LEU A 30 1.73 -2.41 13.51
CA LEU A 30 2.30 -3.13 14.65
C LEU A 30 1.65 -2.73 15.98
N CYS A 31 1.39 -1.44 16.23
CA CYS A 31 0.66 -0.98 17.41
C CYS A 31 -0.73 -1.64 17.48
N LEU A 32 -1.45 -1.72 16.35
CA LEU A 32 -2.75 -2.42 16.26
C LEU A 32 -2.63 -3.95 16.43
N LYS A 33 -1.43 -4.52 16.31
CA LYS A 33 -1.18 -5.95 16.51
C LYS A 33 -0.81 -6.27 17.95
N ILE A 34 -0.02 -5.42 18.59
CA ILE A 34 0.45 -5.60 19.97
C ILE A 34 -0.67 -5.26 20.96
N ASP A 35 -1.35 -4.13 20.74
CA ASP A 35 -2.47 -3.69 21.58
C ASP A 35 -3.80 -4.04 20.92
N GLY A 36 -4.22 -5.29 21.05
CA GLY A 36 -5.55 -5.73 20.60
C GLY A 36 -6.70 -4.95 21.25
N SER A 37 -6.45 -4.24 22.37
CA SER A 37 -7.38 -3.42 23.14
C SER A 37 -7.39 -1.93 22.77
N ALA A 38 -6.30 -1.35 22.26
CA ALA A 38 -6.27 0.07 21.83
C ALA A 38 -7.20 0.34 20.64
N LEU A 39 -7.45 -0.71 19.87
CA LEU A 39 -8.37 -0.78 18.75
C LEU A 39 -9.84 -0.54 19.15
N THR A 40 -10.19 -0.84 20.41
CA THR A 40 -11.53 -0.64 20.97
C THR A 40 -11.75 0.81 21.40
N ASP A 41 -10.72 1.51 21.86
CA ASP A 41 -10.79 2.91 22.30
C ASP A 41 -10.69 3.91 21.14
N PHE A 42 -9.83 3.66 20.14
CA PHE A 42 -9.73 4.54 18.96
C PHE A 42 -10.90 4.38 17.98
N LEU A 43 -11.59 3.24 18.03
CA LEU A 43 -12.60 2.84 17.04
C LEU A 43 -13.97 2.54 17.65
N GLY A 44 -14.15 2.88 18.94
CA GLY A 44 -15.35 2.68 19.76
C GLY A 44 -16.62 3.40 19.29
N ALA A 45 -16.69 3.85 18.04
CA ALA A 45 -17.87 4.52 17.48
C ALA A 45 -18.27 4.08 16.06
N SER A 46 -17.51 3.26 15.30
CA SER A 46 -17.79 3.19 13.85
C SER A 46 -17.50 1.91 13.06
N VAL A 47 -17.07 0.79 13.65
CA VAL A 47 -16.93 -0.47 12.86
C VAL A 47 -17.31 -1.71 13.64
N SER A 48 -18.54 -2.17 13.38
CA SER A 48 -19.19 -3.35 13.95
C SER A 48 -18.78 -4.68 13.30
N SER A 49 -17.53 -4.84 12.85
CA SER A 49 -17.12 -6.09 12.19
C SER A 49 -15.65 -6.43 12.46
N PHE A 50 -15.41 -7.33 13.42
CA PHE A 50 -14.10 -7.95 13.73
C PHE A 50 -13.29 -8.33 12.47
N THR A 51 -13.97 -8.76 11.41
CA THR A 51 -13.37 -9.15 10.13
C THR A 51 -12.69 -8.00 9.38
N GLN A 52 -13.27 -6.79 9.37
CA GLN A 52 -12.68 -5.65 8.64
C GLN A 52 -11.42 -5.14 9.33
N LEU A 53 -11.43 -5.19 10.64
CA LEU A 53 -10.36 -4.71 11.50
C LEU A 53 -9.09 -5.56 11.35
N MET A 54 -9.25 -6.87 11.26
CA MET A 54 -8.16 -7.79 10.92
C MET A 54 -7.57 -7.47 9.55
N VAL A 55 -8.40 -7.20 8.54
CA VAL A 55 -7.90 -6.88 7.20
C VAL A 55 -7.12 -5.56 7.19
N ILE A 56 -7.63 -4.50 7.82
CA ILE A 56 -6.94 -3.20 7.89
C ILE A 56 -5.58 -3.35 8.56
N ARG A 57 -5.50 -4.10 9.67
CA ARG A 57 -4.24 -4.40 10.37
C ARG A 57 -3.22 -5.08 9.44
N TYR A 58 -3.62 -6.17 8.78
CA TYR A 58 -2.71 -6.91 7.90
C TYR A 58 -2.30 -6.10 6.66
N LEU A 59 -3.21 -5.33 6.06
CA LEU A 59 -2.90 -4.45 4.94
C LEU A 59 -1.90 -3.36 5.33
N CYS A 60 -2.09 -2.71 6.49
CA CYS A 60 -1.19 -1.67 6.97
C CYS A 60 0.25 -2.20 7.16
N ILE A 61 0.39 -3.42 7.70
CA ILE A 61 1.70 -4.10 7.85
C ILE A 61 2.31 -4.43 6.50
N ILE A 62 1.56 -5.08 5.59
CA ILE A 62 2.07 -5.51 4.28
C ILE A 62 2.50 -4.28 3.47
N ILE A 63 1.64 -3.28 3.36
CA ILE A 63 1.86 -2.10 2.53
C ILE A 63 2.95 -1.22 3.14
N GLY A 64 2.94 -1.03 4.46
CA GLY A 64 4.00 -0.33 5.18
C GLY A 64 5.37 -1.00 4.98
N SER A 65 5.42 -2.33 5.04
CA SER A 65 6.67 -3.07 4.81
C SER A 65 7.21 -2.88 3.40
N ILE A 66 6.34 -2.96 2.37
CA ILE A 66 6.72 -2.77 0.97
C ILE A 66 7.20 -1.34 0.75
N LEU A 67 6.49 -0.32 1.28
CA LEU A 67 6.89 1.08 1.18
C LEU A 67 8.22 1.36 1.87
N SER A 68 8.45 0.82 3.07
CA SER A 68 9.73 0.97 3.76
C SER A 68 10.87 0.29 3.01
N PHE A 69 10.69 -0.93 2.51
CA PHE A 69 11.74 -1.61 1.71
C PHE A 69 12.04 -0.83 0.42
N LEU A 70 11.00 -0.37 -0.27
CA LEU A 70 11.13 0.39 -1.51
C LEU A 70 11.84 1.73 -1.26
N GLY A 71 11.43 2.49 -0.25
CA GLY A 71 12.08 3.76 0.13
C GLY A 71 13.54 3.58 0.54
N PHE A 72 13.87 2.51 1.28
CA PHE A 72 15.25 2.20 1.66
C PHE A 72 16.12 1.87 0.45
N LEU A 73 15.64 1.02 -0.47
CA LEU A 73 16.34 0.73 -1.73
C LEU A 73 16.55 1.99 -2.59
N GLY A 74 15.57 2.90 -2.60
CA GLY A 74 15.67 4.19 -3.28
C GLY A 74 16.75 5.11 -2.69
N CYS A 75 16.82 5.22 -1.36
CA CYS A 75 17.88 5.96 -0.68
C CYS A 75 19.26 5.31 -0.88
N TRP A 76 19.35 3.98 -0.81
CA TRP A 76 20.62 3.27 -1.00
C TRP A 76 21.13 3.39 -2.44
N GLY A 77 20.23 3.37 -3.43
CA GLY A 77 20.55 3.61 -4.84
C GLY A 77 21.03 5.04 -5.11
N ALA A 78 20.47 6.04 -4.41
CA ALA A 78 20.92 7.43 -4.49
C ALA A 78 22.34 7.61 -3.92
N VAL A 79 22.63 6.97 -2.77
CA VAL A 79 23.93 7.06 -2.08
C VAL A 79 25.05 6.36 -2.86
N ARG A 80 24.76 5.22 -3.50
CA ARG A 80 25.80 4.43 -4.20
C ARG A 80 26.18 4.95 -5.59
N GLU A 81 25.57 6.05 -6.06
CA GLU A 81 25.64 6.55 -7.45
C GLU A 81 25.49 5.46 -8.54
N ASN A 82 24.97 4.29 -8.17
CA ASN A 82 24.97 3.13 -9.02
C ASN A 82 23.66 3.11 -9.79
N LYS A 83 23.73 3.53 -11.05
CA LYS A 83 22.59 3.62 -11.99
C LYS A 83 21.79 2.32 -12.07
N SER A 84 22.45 1.17 -11.90
CA SER A 84 21.81 -0.15 -11.88
C SER A 84 20.79 -0.31 -10.74
N LEU A 85 21.09 0.21 -9.55
CA LEU A 85 20.26 0.04 -8.36
C LEU A 85 19.01 0.93 -8.42
N LEU A 86 19.17 2.14 -8.98
CA LEU A 86 18.04 3.02 -9.27
C LEU A 86 17.15 2.48 -10.40
N LEU A 87 17.75 1.86 -11.42
CA LEU A 87 17.03 1.24 -12.52
C LEU A 87 16.20 0.04 -12.01
N LEU A 88 16.76 -0.78 -11.11
CA LEU A 88 16.05 -1.89 -10.50
C LEU A 88 14.86 -1.43 -9.65
N PHE A 89 15.01 -0.34 -8.89
CA PHE A 89 13.89 0.31 -8.18
C PHE A 89 12.79 0.75 -9.15
N PHE A 90 13.16 1.41 -10.25
CA PHE A 90 12.20 1.84 -11.27
C PHE A 90 11.47 0.64 -11.91
N VAL A 91 12.18 -0.44 -12.21
CA VAL A 91 11.60 -1.68 -12.75
C VAL A 91 10.62 -2.32 -11.77
N ILE A 92 10.96 -2.39 -10.48
CA ILE A 92 10.05 -2.92 -9.45
C ILE A 92 8.76 -2.10 -9.39
N ILE A 93 8.85 -0.76 -9.37
CA ILE A 93 7.67 0.12 -9.38
C ILE A 93 6.85 -0.09 -10.65
N LEU A 94 7.51 -0.20 -11.80
CA LEU A 94 6.84 -0.41 -13.08
C LEU A 94 6.08 -1.74 -13.11
N ILE A 95 6.64 -2.82 -12.55
CA ILE A 95 5.97 -4.11 -12.40
C ILE A 95 4.76 -3.99 -11.45
N ILE A 96 4.91 -3.33 -10.29
CA ILE A 96 3.79 -3.10 -9.36
C ILE A 96 2.67 -2.32 -10.05
N PHE A 97 3.00 -1.31 -10.85
CA PHE A 97 2.03 -0.52 -11.60
C PHE A 97 1.27 -1.36 -12.63
N LEU A 98 1.97 -2.21 -13.38
CA LEU A 98 1.34 -3.15 -14.32
C LEU A 98 0.39 -4.11 -13.61
N VAL A 99 0.80 -4.66 -12.45
CA VAL A 99 -0.06 -5.54 -11.65
C VAL A 99 -1.29 -4.80 -11.12
N LYS A 100 -1.13 -3.54 -10.66
CA LYS A 100 -2.27 -2.71 -10.23
C LYS A 100 -3.25 -2.48 -11.38
N ILE A 101 -2.76 -2.09 -12.57
CA ILE A 101 -3.61 -1.89 -13.74
C ILE A 101 -4.31 -3.18 -14.14
N ALA A 102 -3.58 -4.30 -14.26
CA ALA A 102 -4.15 -5.59 -14.63
C ALA A 102 -5.24 -6.01 -13.65
N SER A 103 -4.98 -5.86 -12.36
CA SER A 103 -5.96 -6.18 -11.32
C SER A 103 -7.19 -5.25 -11.39
N ALA A 104 -7.00 -3.94 -11.60
CA ALA A 104 -8.09 -2.99 -11.78
C ALA A 104 -8.97 -3.34 -12.98
N ILE A 105 -8.37 -3.74 -14.10
CA ILE A 105 -9.10 -4.18 -15.31
C ILE A 105 -9.88 -5.46 -15.02
N ILE A 106 -9.29 -6.46 -14.36
CA ILE A 106 -9.98 -7.71 -14.00
C ILE A 106 -11.20 -7.43 -13.11
N ILE A 107 -11.03 -6.58 -12.10
CA ILE A 107 -12.11 -6.17 -11.20
C ILE A 107 -13.22 -5.47 -11.98
N LEU A 108 -12.88 -4.52 -12.87
CA LEU A 108 -13.86 -3.81 -13.69
C LEU A 108 -14.59 -4.74 -14.67
N ALA A 109 -13.86 -5.67 -15.31
CA ALA A 109 -14.44 -6.62 -16.25
C ALA A 109 -15.42 -7.60 -15.57
N PHE A 110 -15.12 -8.02 -14.34
CA PHE A 110 -15.99 -8.91 -13.57
C PHE A 110 -17.02 -8.16 -12.70
N SER A 111 -16.96 -6.84 -12.62
CA SER A 111 -17.89 -6.01 -11.83
C SER A 111 -19.35 -6.22 -12.26
N SER A 112 -19.58 -6.41 -13.56
CA SER A 112 -20.90 -6.74 -14.14
C SER A 112 -21.44 -8.09 -13.66
N ILE A 113 -20.58 -9.09 -13.48
CA ILE A 113 -20.95 -10.42 -12.99
C ILE A 113 -21.15 -10.42 -11.48
N VAL A 114 -20.29 -9.70 -10.74
CA VAL A 114 -20.38 -9.56 -9.28
C VAL A 114 -21.66 -8.84 -8.87
N SER A 115 -22.06 -7.80 -9.60
CA SER A 115 -23.31 -7.07 -9.32
C SER A 115 -24.56 -7.94 -9.54
N VAL A 116 -24.59 -8.76 -10.60
CA VAL A 116 -25.68 -9.72 -10.87
C VAL A 116 -25.71 -10.83 -9.82
N TRP A 117 -24.55 -11.36 -9.42
CA TRP A 117 -24.44 -12.40 -8.39
C TRP A 117 -24.87 -11.89 -7.00
N CYS A 118 -24.52 -10.64 -6.67
CA CYS A 118 -24.92 -9.99 -5.42
C CYS A 118 -26.43 -9.70 -5.36
N LEU A 119 -27.07 -9.37 -6.50
CA LEU A 119 -28.52 -9.23 -6.61
C LEU A 119 -29.26 -10.58 -6.50
N LEU A 120 -28.67 -11.67 -7.00
CA LEU A 120 -29.27 -13.01 -6.90
C LEU A 120 -29.14 -13.66 -5.53
N HIS A 121 -28.13 -13.28 -4.73
CA HIS A 121 -27.80 -13.99 -3.48
C HIS A 121 -28.06 -13.21 -2.17
N GLY A 122 -28.72 -12.05 -2.21
CA GLY A 122 -29.43 -11.45 -1.06
C GLY A 122 -28.70 -11.33 0.28
N GLU A 123 -27.37 -11.40 0.34
CA GLU A 123 -26.61 -11.41 1.59
C GLU A 123 -25.49 -10.37 1.55
N HIS A 124 -25.43 -9.62 2.64
CA HIS A 124 -24.55 -8.53 3.06
C HIS A 124 -23.02 -8.73 2.94
N ARG A 125 -22.50 -9.50 1.98
CA ARG A 125 -21.06 -9.55 1.72
C ARG A 125 -20.62 -8.36 0.89
N LYS A 126 -20.33 -7.25 1.59
CA LYS A 126 -19.52 -6.15 1.05
C LYS A 126 -18.28 -6.75 0.34
N PRO A 127 -17.95 -6.28 -0.87
CA PRO A 127 -16.80 -6.79 -1.61
C PRO A 127 -15.55 -6.67 -0.74
N ALA A 128 -14.68 -7.68 -0.82
CA ALA A 128 -13.52 -7.80 0.05
C ALA A 128 -12.76 -6.46 0.14
N PRO A 129 -12.37 -5.98 1.33
CA PRO A 129 -11.63 -4.72 1.52
C PRO A 129 -10.30 -4.65 0.74
N PHE A 130 -9.83 -5.79 0.21
CA PHE A 130 -8.72 -5.88 -0.74
C PHE A 130 -8.99 -5.13 -2.06
N VAL A 131 -10.24 -5.05 -2.50
CA VAL A 131 -10.64 -4.44 -3.78
C VAL A 131 -10.60 -2.90 -3.70
N SER A 132 -11.06 -2.30 -2.60
CA SER A 132 -11.00 -0.84 -2.42
C SER A 132 -9.58 -0.31 -2.23
N PHE A 133 -8.69 -1.10 -1.62
CA PHE A 133 -7.30 -0.67 -1.40
C PHE A 133 -6.42 -0.83 -2.64
N LEU A 134 -6.81 -1.68 -3.61
CA LEU A 134 -6.08 -1.84 -4.87
C LEU A 134 -6.36 -0.70 -5.87
N ILE A 135 -7.45 0.05 -5.64
CA ILE A 135 -7.89 1.19 -6.47
C ILE A 135 -7.20 2.51 -6.04
N PHE A 136 -6.76 2.64 -4.79
CA PHE A 136 -5.85 3.69 -4.31
C PHE A 136 -4.39 3.28 -4.56
#